data_AF-A0A2D9XPV2-F1
#
_entry.id   AF-A0A2D9XPV2-F1
#
_cell.length_a   1.000
_cell.length_b   1.000
_cell.length_c   1.000
_cell.angle_alpha   90.00
_cell.angle_beta   90.00
_cell.angle_gamma   90.00
#
_symmetry.space_group_name_H-M   'P 1'
#
loop_
_entity.id
_entity.type
_entity.pdbx_description
1 polymer ?
#
loop_
_entity_poly.entity_id
_entity_poly.type
_entity_poly.pdbx_seq_one_letter_code
_entity_poly.pdbx_strand_id
1 'polypeptide(L)' 'MYRGSEIKKATFFFMFLVFALAFTIVTAVASSGPLVLGSELNTNGMVEYLCLGNGCADLP' A
#
# COMPACT_ATOMS: atom_id res chain seq x y z
N MET A 1 -37.77 -18.71 -0.42
CA MET A 1 -37.42 -17.55 -1.28
C MET A 1 -36.56 -16.50 -0.57
N TYR A 2 -36.70 -16.28 0.74
CA TYR A 2 -35.97 -15.24 1.49
C TYR A 2 -34.45 -15.48 1.66
N ARG A 3 -33.99 -16.73 1.76
CA ARG A 3 -32.57 -17.07 2.03
C ARG A 3 -31.61 -16.65 0.91
N GLY A 4 -32.06 -16.66 -0.35
CA GLY A 4 -31.24 -16.25 -1.50
C GLY A 4 -31.05 -14.73 -1.60
N SER A 5 -31.98 -13.94 -1.05
CA SER A 5 -31.85 -12.48 -0.96
C SER A 5 -30.76 -12.08 0.03
N GLU A 6 -30.72 -12.75 1.18
CA GLU A 6 -29.73 -12.45 2.23
C GLU A 6 -28.30 -12.82 1.79
N ILE A 7 -28.15 -13.94 1.09
CA ILE A 7 -26.85 -14.35 0.51
C ILE A 7 -26.36 -13.29 -0.48
N LYS A 8 -27.23 -12.79 -1.38
CA LYS A 8 -26.86 -11.75 -2.35
C LYS A 8 -26.41 -10.45 -1.65
N LYS A 9 -27.11 -10.03 -0.59
CA LYS A 9 -26.74 -8.85 0.20
C LYS A 9 -25.39 -9.04 0.89
N ALA A 10 -25.15 -10.20 1.48
CA ALA A 10 -23.87 -10.53 2.12
C ALA A 10 -22.72 -10.56 1.10
N THR A 11 -22.94 -11.14 -0.09
CA THR A 11 -21.93 -11.14 -1.17
C THR A 11 -21.60 -9.72 -1.64
N PHE A 12 -22.60 -8.86 -1.83
CA PHE A 12 -22.38 -7.47 -2.20
C PHE A 12 -21.58 -6.71 -1.13
N PHE A 13 -21.94 -6.88 0.14
CA PHE A 13 -21.23 -6.26 1.24
C PHE A 13 -19.77 -6.74 1.32
N PHE A 14 -19.54 -8.05 1.16
CA PHE A 14 -18.20 -8.61 1.14
C PHE A 14 -17.37 -8.07 -0.04
N MET A 15 -17.94 -8.00 -1.24
CA MET A 15 -17.28 -7.39 -2.41
C MET A 15 -16.91 -5.92 -2.14
N PHE A 16 -17.82 -5.17 -1.52
CA PHE A 16 -17.56 -3.78 -1.15
C PHE A 16 -16.40 -3.67 -0.17
N LEU A 17 -16.33 -4.53 0.86
CA LEU A 17 -15.23 -4.54 1.82
C LEU A 17 -13.89 -4.87 1.14
N VAL A 18 -13.87 -5.86 0.24
CA VAL A 18 -12.66 -6.21 -0.52
C VAL A 18 -12.21 -5.04 -1.40
N PHE A 19 -13.16 -4.37 -2.07
CA PHE A 19 -12.85 -3.19 -2.87
C PHE A 19 -12.31 -2.04 -2.02
N ALA A 20 -12.94 -1.74 -0.88
CA ALA A 20 -12.49 -0.71 0.04
C ALA A 20 -11.09 -1.02 0.61
N LEU A 21 -10.81 -2.28 0.93
CA LEU A 21 -9.48 -2.71 1.38
C LEU A 21 -8.43 -2.54 0.28
N ALA A 22 -8.72 -3.00 -0.94
CA ALA A 22 -7.79 -2.83 -2.06
C ALA A 22 -7.52 -1.35 -2.35
N PHE A 23 -8.56 -0.52 -2.35
CA PHE A 23 -8.45 0.92 -2.58
C PHE A 23 -7.59 1.61 -1.49
N THR A 24 -7.80 1.27 -0.23
CA THR A 24 -7.01 1.83 0.89
C THR A 24 -5.54 1.42 0.83
N ILE A 25 -5.23 0.17 0.46
CA ILE A 25 -3.84 -0.28 0.29
C ILE A 25 -3.16 0.47 -0.86
N VAL A 26 -3.82 0.56 -2.02
CA VAL A 26 -3.25 1.24 -3.20
C VAL A 26 -3.00 2.72 -2.91
N THR A 27 -3.96 3.40 -2.27
CA THR A 27 -3.80 4.81 -1.89
C THR A 27 -2.73 4.99 -0.82
N ALA A 28 -2.59 4.08 0.15
CA ALA A 28 -1.52 4.12 1.13
C ALA A 28 -0.14 3.97 0.49
N VAL A 29 0.02 3.04 -0.45
CA VAL A 29 1.29 2.84 -1.19
C VAL A 29 1.59 4.03 -2.11
N ALA A 30 0.59 4.60 -2.76
CA ALA A 30 0.77 5.77 -3.62
C ALA A 30 1.06 7.06 -2.84
N SER A 31 0.60 7.15 -1.59
CA SER A 31 0.80 8.33 -0.71
C SER A 31 1.98 8.18 0.25
N SER A 32 2.47 6.97 0.50
CA SER A 32 3.74 6.78 1.19
C SER A 32 4.86 7.32 0.32
N GLY A 33 5.48 8.42 0.77
CA GLY A 33 6.72 8.93 0.18
C GLY A 33 7.88 7.93 0.31
N PRO A 34 9.12 8.35 0.02
CA PRO A 34 10.25 7.43 0.05
C PRO A 34 10.42 6.81 1.44
N LEU A 35 10.38 5.48 1.49
CA LEU A 35 10.56 4.71 2.71
C LEU A 35 11.96 4.11 2.71
N VAL A 36 12.87 4.74 3.44
CA VAL A 36 14.27 4.32 3.58
C VAL A 36 14.35 3.22 4.62
N LEU A 37 14.60 1.99 4.18
CA LEU A 37 14.68 0.79 5.04
C LEU A 37 16.10 0.50 5.54
N GLY A 38 17.11 1.08 4.88
CA GLY A 38 18.49 0.89 5.24
C GLY A 38 19.36 1.99 4.66
N SER A 39 20.08 2.67 5.54
CA SER A 39 21.16 3.58 5.19
C SER A 39 22.46 3.06 5.79
N GLU A 40 23.53 3.16 5.03
CA GLU A 40 24.87 2.78 5.45
C GLU A 40 25.80 3.99 5.29
N LEU A 41 26.65 4.20 6.28
CA LEU A 41 27.67 5.25 6.23
C LEU A 41 28.96 4.64 5.67
N ASN A 42 29.41 5.13 4.52
CA ASN A 42 30.66 4.72 3.90
C ASN A 42 31.63 5.92 3.74
N THR A 43 32.80 5.68 3.14
CA THR A 43 33.83 6.70 2.90
C THR A 43 33.40 7.84 1.97
N ASN A 44 32.29 7.68 1.24
CA ASN A 44 31.68 8.70 0.39
C ASN A 44 30.47 9.39 1.06
N GLY A 45 30.13 9.05 2.31
CA GLY A 45 29.02 9.62 3.06
C GLY A 45 27.91 8.60 3.39
N MET A 46 26.73 9.11 3.73
CA MET A 46 25.52 8.29 3.92
C MET A 46 25.00 7.84 2.56
N VAL A 47 24.81 6.55 2.38
CA VAL A 47 24.22 5.96 1.18
C VAL A 47 23.01 5.12 1.57
N GLU A 48 21.90 5.32 0.88
CA GLU A 48 20.64 4.61 1.13
C GLU A 48 20.51 3.42 0.18
N TYR A 49 20.56 2.20 0.71
CA TYR A 49 20.66 0.97 -0.08
C TYR A 49 19.32 0.36 -0.45
N LEU A 50 18.28 0.67 0.32
CA LEU A 50 16.96 0.12 0.12
C LEU A 50 15.91 1.18 0.42
N CYS A 51 15.49 1.88 -0.63
CA CYS A 51 14.34 2.76 -0.60
C CYS A 51 13.17 2.11 -1.35
N LEU A 52 12.01 2.05 -0.69
CA LEU A 52 10.75 1.58 -1.28
C LEU A 52 9.78 2.75 -1.39
N GLY A 53 8.90 2.70 -2.39
CA GLY A 53 7.88 3.72 -2.60
C GLY A 53 8.29 4.77 -3.64
N ASN A 54 7.49 5.82 -3.73
CA ASN A 54 7.64 6.85 -4.75
C ASN A 54 8.56 7.97 -4.24
N GLY A 55 9.47 8.47 -5.09
CA GLY A 55 10.42 9.54 -4.72
C GLY A 55 11.81 9.06 -4.26
N CYS A 56 12.10 7.76 -4.33
CA CYS A 56 13.43 7.23 -4.03
C CYS A 56 14.52 7.69 -5.01
N ALA A 57 14.14 8.08 -6.23
CA ALA A 57 15.06 8.59 -7.24
C ALA A 57 15.45 10.06 -7.02
N ASP A 58 14.71 10.77 -6.16
CA ASP A 58 14.96 12.17 -5.79
C ASP A 58 15.67 12.30 -4.44
N LEU A 59 16.02 11.16 -3.81
CA LEU A 59 16.87 11.15 -2.62
C LEU A 59 18.31 11.52 -3.02
N PRO A 60 18.95 12.43 -2.26
CA PRO A 60 20.25 13.02 -2.61
C PRO A 60 21.41 12.03 -2.65
#